data_AF-A0A2N2PEZ4-F1
#
_entry.id   AF-A0A2N2PEZ4-F1
#
_cell.length_a   1.000
_cell.length_b   1.000
_cell.length_c   1.000
_cell.angle_alpha   90.00
_cell.angle_beta   90.00
_cell.angle_gamma   90.00
#
_symmetry.space_group_name_H-M   'P 1'
#
loop_
_entity.id
_entity.type
_entity.pdbx_description
1 polymer ?
#
loop_
_entity_poly.entity_id
_entity_poly.type
_entity_poly.pdbx_seq_one_letter_code
_entity_poly.pdbx_strand_id
1 'polypeptide(L)'
;MNNNRVARVAGWLLWVPLAAMLLTACEHIAENHATGEWNQWYYANYEQNMEFVGAWVKKGRIEYSSVQCGDRDAEAIPADCDLQFHWNGRVYLVREIGLAELAEMGASTEDLGNGITEAFMNKQDRFPHSGMEFYLKNGRLCGFYAHHYSHKRAVCPFMLSVPGRQPVLFPIAEDQLRESFGEPESVVGVPGK
;
A
#
# COMPACT_ATOMS: atom_id res chain seq x y z
N MET A 1 -16.11 5.81 71.27
CA MET A 1 -16.09 6.45 69.94
C MET A 1 -15.89 5.38 68.88
N ASN A 2 -16.65 5.45 67.78
CA ASN A 2 -17.07 4.29 66.99
C ASN A 2 -16.12 4.01 65.80
N ASN A 3 -15.10 3.16 66.01
CA ASN A 3 -14.07 2.82 65.01
C ASN A 3 -14.63 2.26 63.68
N ASN A 4 -15.88 1.80 63.67
CA ASN A 4 -16.54 1.27 62.47
C ASN A 4 -16.98 2.35 61.45
N ARG A 5 -17.08 3.63 61.84
CA ARG A 5 -17.42 4.70 60.90
C ARG A 5 -16.23 5.20 60.09
N VAL A 6 -15.03 5.23 60.67
CA VAL A 6 -13.81 5.71 60.00
C VAL A 6 -13.34 4.71 58.94
N ALA A 7 -13.41 3.40 59.23
CA ALA A 7 -13.07 2.35 58.26
C ALA A 7 -14.02 2.33 57.04
N ARG A 8 -15.31 2.64 57.23
CA ARG A 8 -16.28 2.73 56.14
C ARG A 8 -16.01 3.91 55.21
N VAL A 9 -15.69 5.09 55.74
CA VAL A 9 -15.40 6.28 54.89
C VAL A 9 -14.06 6.12 54.15
N ALA A 10 -13.05 5.53 54.79
CA ALA A 10 -11.76 5.25 54.15
C ALA A 10 -11.85 4.21 53.01
N GLY A 11 -12.74 3.22 53.14
CA GLY A 11 -13.07 2.31 52.04
C GLY A 11 -13.65 3.06 50.83
N TRP A 12 -14.67 3.88 51.02
CA TRP A 12 -15.30 4.60 49.90
C TRP A 12 -14.34 5.56 49.18
N LEU A 13 -13.41 6.19 49.89
CA LEU A 13 -12.41 7.09 49.30
C LEU A 13 -11.36 6.39 48.44
N LEU A 14 -11.11 5.09 48.63
CA LEU A 14 -10.16 4.30 47.83
C LEU A 14 -10.83 3.62 46.62
N TRP A 15 -12.11 3.26 46.74
CA TRP A 15 -12.82 2.56 45.67
C TRP A 15 -13.25 3.48 44.52
N VAL A 16 -13.61 4.74 44.81
CA VAL A 16 -14.01 5.71 43.78
C VAL A 16 -12.87 6.04 42.79
N PRO A 17 -11.63 6.35 43.22
CA PRO A 17 -10.53 6.58 42.29
C PRO A 17 -10.10 5.29 41.55
N LEU A 18 -10.17 4.12 42.19
CA LEU A 18 -9.86 2.85 41.52
C LEU A 18 -10.88 2.51 40.43
N ALA A 19 -12.18 2.71 40.70
CA ALA A 19 -13.23 2.53 39.71
C ALA A 19 -13.12 3.55 38.58
N ALA A 20 -12.79 4.81 38.87
CA ALA A 20 -12.56 5.84 37.85
C ALA A 20 -11.34 5.52 36.97
N MET A 21 -10.24 5.00 37.54
CA MET A 21 -9.07 4.52 36.79
C MET A 21 -9.40 3.29 35.93
N LEU A 22 -10.21 2.35 36.43
CA LEU A 22 -10.67 1.20 35.64
C LEU A 22 -11.59 1.64 34.48
N LEU A 23 -12.46 2.62 34.69
CA LEU A 23 -13.30 3.19 33.63
C LEU A 23 -12.48 3.91 32.57
N THR A 24 -11.51 4.74 32.95
CA THR A 24 -10.61 5.40 31.98
C THR A 24 -9.70 4.40 31.27
N ALA A 25 -9.24 3.35 31.94
CA ALA A 25 -8.49 2.26 31.29
C ALA A 25 -9.35 1.48 30.29
N CYS A 26 -10.62 1.21 30.63
CA CYS A 26 -11.57 0.57 29.71
C CYS A 26 -11.92 1.47 28.53
N GLU A 27 -12.07 2.79 28.73
CA GLU A 27 -12.28 3.76 27.64
C GLU A 27 -11.05 3.85 26.74
N HIS A 28 -9.83 3.84 27.29
CA HIS A 28 -8.60 3.86 26.50
C HIS A 28 -8.36 2.55 25.73
N ILE A 29 -8.72 1.40 26.32
CA ILE A 29 -8.70 0.09 25.62
C ILE A 29 -9.79 0.04 24.55
N ALA A 30 -10.98 0.58 24.82
CA ALA A 30 -12.07 0.64 23.86
C ALA A 30 -11.78 1.62 22.71
N GLU A 31 -11.14 2.76 22.97
CA GLU A 31 -10.66 3.67 21.94
C GLU A 31 -9.57 3.02 21.09
N ASN A 32 -8.61 2.31 21.68
CA ASN A 32 -7.59 1.56 20.93
C ASN A 32 -8.18 0.37 20.15
N HIS A 33 -9.27 -0.24 20.61
CA HIS A 33 -10.03 -1.24 19.85
C HIS A 33 -10.93 -0.62 18.77
N ALA A 34 -11.41 0.61 18.96
CA ALA A 34 -12.26 1.34 18.02
C ALA A 34 -11.47 2.10 16.95
N THR A 35 -10.19 2.44 17.19
CA THR A 35 -9.30 3.02 16.18
C THR A 35 -8.77 1.98 15.19
N GLY A 36 -8.88 0.68 15.52
CA GLY A 36 -8.73 -0.40 14.55
C GLY A 36 -7.39 -0.41 13.82
N GLU A 37 -6.31 0.07 14.45
CA GLU A 37 -4.94 -0.08 13.96
C GLU A 37 -4.47 -1.53 14.19
N TRP A 38 -5.17 -2.49 13.57
CA TRP A 38 -4.59 -3.80 13.36
C TRP A 38 -3.64 -3.65 12.18
N ASN A 39 -2.35 -3.93 12.39
CA ASN A 39 -1.45 -4.23 11.29
C ASN A 39 -2.09 -5.39 10.54
N GLN A 40 -2.85 -5.15 9.49
CA GLN A 40 -3.46 -6.17 8.65
C GLN A 40 -3.07 -5.84 7.23
N TRP A 41 -2.30 -6.71 6.62
CA TRP A 41 -1.86 -6.56 5.24
C TRP A 41 -3.00 -7.04 4.33
N TYR A 42 -3.48 -6.17 3.45
CA TYR A 42 -4.44 -6.56 2.42
C TYR A 42 -3.75 -6.72 1.07
N TYR A 43 -4.22 -7.72 0.33
CA TYR A 43 -3.85 -8.03 -1.05
C TYR A 43 -5.12 -7.97 -1.88
N ALA A 44 -5.15 -7.13 -2.91
CA ALA A 44 -6.26 -7.08 -3.86
C ALA A 44 -5.76 -7.46 -5.26
N ASN A 45 -6.30 -8.56 -5.78
CA ASN A 45 -5.96 -9.06 -7.10
C ASN A 45 -6.99 -8.57 -8.11
N TYR A 46 -6.49 -8.01 -9.21
CA TYR A 46 -7.25 -7.55 -10.36
C TYR A 46 -6.80 -8.31 -11.61
N GLU A 47 -7.54 -8.14 -12.70
CA GLU A 47 -7.16 -8.64 -14.01
C GLU A 47 -5.73 -8.21 -14.41
N GLN A 48 -5.16 -8.89 -15.41
CA GLN A 48 -3.80 -8.61 -15.92
C GLN A 48 -2.68 -8.86 -14.90
N ASN A 49 -2.90 -9.80 -13.96
CA ASN A 49 -1.96 -10.20 -12.91
C ASN A 49 -1.51 -9.03 -12.03
N MET A 50 -2.40 -8.07 -11.79
CA MET A 50 -2.12 -6.89 -10.97
C MET A 50 -2.56 -7.14 -9.53
N GLU A 51 -1.60 -7.12 -8.62
CA GLU A 51 -1.82 -7.27 -7.19
C GLU A 51 -1.46 -5.95 -6.48
N PHE A 52 -2.43 -5.35 -5.79
CA PHE A 52 -2.16 -4.23 -4.88
C PHE A 52 -1.83 -4.77 -3.49
N VAL A 53 -0.67 -4.35 -2.96
CA VAL A 53 -0.07 -4.86 -1.74
C VAL A 53 0.08 -3.72 -0.73
N GLY A 54 0.14 -4.08 0.55
CA GLY A 54 0.55 -3.13 1.58
C GLY A 54 -0.54 -2.17 1.97
N ALA A 55 -1.62 -2.68 2.56
CA ALA A 55 -2.68 -1.83 3.05
C ALA A 55 -2.65 -1.61 4.57
N TRP A 56 -3.03 -0.39 4.98
CA TRP A 56 -3.23 -0.03 6.38
C TRP A 56 -4.71 0.29 6.56
N VAL A 57 -5.32 -0.15 7.66
CA VAL A 57 -6.67 0.30 8.00
C VAL A 57 -6.53 1.64 8.73
N LYS A 58 -6.92 2.72 8.06
CA LYS A 58 -6.99 4.04 8.69
C LYS A 58 -8.44 4.49 8.78
N LYS A 59 -8.96 4.59 10.01
CA LYS A 59 -10.36 5.01 10.25
C LYS A 59 -11.39 4.14 9.50
N GLY A 60 -11.15 2.83 9.43
CA GLY A 60 -12.03 1.87 8.76
C GLY A 60 -11.93 1.83 7.24
N ARG A 61 -10.90 2.46 6.63
CA ARG A 61 -10.63 2.39 5.20
C ARG A 61 -9.31 1.70 4.92
N ILE A 62 -9.30 0.85 3.90
CA ILE A 62 -8.11 0.15 3.41
C ILE A 62 -7.39 1.07 2.41
N GLU A 63 -6.14 1.44 2.69
CA GLU A 63 -5.27 2.24 1.81
C GLU A 63 -4.06 1.42 1.37
N TYR A 64 -3.95 1.11 0.07
CA TYR A 64 -2.85 0.34 -0.52
C TYR A 64 -1.63 1.24 -0.80
N SER A 65 -0.44 0.75 -0.48
CA SER A 65 0.82 1.50 -0.58
C SER A 65 1.78 0.96 -1.64
N SER A 66 1.51 -0.22 -2.19
CA SER A 66 2.27 -0.77 -3.30
C SER A 66 1.40 -1.56 -4.28
N VAL A 67 1.98 -1.86 -5.42
CA VAL A 67 1.40 -2.66 -6.49
C VAL A 67 2.49 -3.48 -7.16
N GLN A 68 2.12 -4.68 -7.55
CA GLN A 68 2.91 -5.59 -8.34
C GLN A 68 2.09 -6.01 -9.57
N CYS A 69 2.75 -6.14 -10.71
CA CYS A 69 2.19 -6.80 -11.88
C CYS A 69 3.24 -7.76 -12.41
N GLY A 70 2.93 -9.06 -12.47
CA GLY A 70 3.91 -10.09 -12.83
C GLY A 70 5.10 -10.17 -11.86
N ASP A 71 6.17 -10.85 -12.27
CA ASP A 71 7.42 -10.96 -11.51
C ASP A 71 8.64 -11.11 -12.45
N ARG A 72 9.82 -11.28 -11.86
CA ARG A 72 11.09 -11.43 -12.60
C ARG A 72 11.14 -12.71 -13.44
N ASP A 73 10.51 -13.79 -12.96
CA ASP A 73 10.63 -15.12 -13.55
C ASP A 73 9.43 -15.44 -14.49
N ALA A 74 8.42 -14.55 -14.51
CA ALA A 74 7.22 -14.62 -15.33
C ALA A 74 7.52 -14.54 -16.84
N GLU A 75 6.50 -14.88 -17.62
CA GLU A 75 6.49 -14.56 -19.04
C GLU A 75 6.24 -13.07 -19.26
N ALA A 76 6.65 -12.57 -20.43
CA ALA A 76 6.41 -11.18 -20.80
C ALA A 76 4.91 -10.85 -20.70
N ILE A 77 4.60 -9.64 -20.22
CA ILE A 77 3.24 -9.14 -20.12
C ILE A 77 2.54 -9.29 -21.48
N PRO A 78 1.31 -9.86 -21.51
CA PRO A 78 0.58 -10.09 -22.74
C PRO A 78 0.40 -8.83 -23.60
N ALA A 79 0.35 -9.02 -24.92
CA ALA A 79 0.22 -7.92 -25.87
C ALA A 79 -1.18 -7.26 -25.84
N ASP A 80 -2.15 -7.85 -25.16
CA ASP A 80 -3.49 -7.32 -24.90
C ASP A 80 -3.62 -6.68 -23.51
N CYS A 81 -2.53 -6.62 -22.73
CA CYS A 81 -2.52 -5.86 -21.48
C CYS A 81 -2.66 -4.36 -21.77
N ASP A 82 -3.75 -3.78 -21.30
CA ASP A 82 -4.11 -2.38 -21.53
C ASP A 82 -3.71 -1.47 -20.36
N LEU A 83 -3.02 -2.00 -19.35
CA LEU A 83 -2.55 -1.23 -18.22
C LEU A 83 -1.66 -0.05 -18.67
N GLN A 84 -1.95 1.13 -18.12
CA GLN A 84 -1.27 2.38 -18.41
C GLN A 84 -0.47 2.82 -17.20
N PHE A 85 0.80 3.12 -17.43
CA PHE A 85 1.72 3.69 -16.48
C PHE A 85 1.91 5.19 -16.76
N HIS A 86 1.71 6.02 -15.74
CA HIS A 86 1.81 7.48 -15.88
C HIS A 86 3.05 7.99 -15.15
N TRP A 87 3.92 8.68 -15.88
CA TRP A 87 5.16 9.22 -15.37
C TRP A 87 5.50 10.57 -15.98
N ASN A 88 5.73 11.58 -15.13
CA ASN A 88 6.09 12.94 -15.54
C ASN A 88 5.18 13.53 -16.63
N GLY A 89 3.86 13.30 -16.51
CA GLY A 89 2.85 13.79 -17.45
C GLY A 89 2.78 13.03 -18.78
N ARG A 90 3.49 11.91 -18.91
CA ARG A 90 3.39 10.98 -20.05
C ARG A 90 2.68 9.69 -19.63
N VAL A 91 2.07 9.04 -20.62
CA VAL A 91 1.39 7.75 -20.47
C VAL A 91 2.14 6.71 -21.29
N TYR A 92 2.45 5.58 -20.66
CA TYR A 92 3.12 4.44 -21.27
C TYR A 92 2.21 3.22 -21.15
N LEU A 93 2.00 2.49 -22.25
CA LEU A 93 1.34 1.20 -22.18
C LEU A 93 2.31 0.20 -21.56
N VAL A 94 1.91 -0.47 -20.48
CA VAL A 94 2.79 -1.37 -19.71
C VAL A 94 3.37 -2.47 -20.59
N ARG A 95 2.59 -3.03 -21.51
CA ARG A 95 3.04 -4.05 -22.47
C ARG A 95 4.13 -3.56 -23.46
N GLU A 96 4.26 -2.25 -23.63
CA GLU A 96 5.19 -1.61 -24.57
C GLU A 96 6.45 -1.07 -23.87
N ILE A 97 6.49 -1.09 -22.54
CA ILE A 97 7.67 -0.64 -21.79
C ILE A 97 8.85 -1.56 -22.10
N GLY A 98 9.83 -1.02 -22.82
CA GLY A 98 11.12 -1.63 -23.07
C GLY A 98 12.27 -0.78 -22.53
N LEU A 99 13.49 -1.11 -22.95
CA LEU A 99 14.70 -0.40 -22.51
C LEU A 99 14.68 1.08 -22.92
N ALA A 100 14.08 1.42 -24.06
CA ALA A 100 14.02 2.80 -24.55
C ALA A 100 13.12 3.65 -23.65
N GLU A 101 11.91 3.17 -23.34
CA GLU A 101 10.96 3.84 -22.47
C GLU A 101 11.53 4.01 -21.06
N LEU A 102 12.19 2.98 -20.53
CA LEU A 102 12.83 3.03 -19.21
C LEU A 102 13.99 4.04 -19.18
N ALA A 103 14.80 4.11 -20.23
CA ALA A 103 15.83 5.14 -20.35
C ALA A 103 15.23 6.55 -20.40
N GLU A 104 14.11 6.75 -21.11
CA GLU A 104 13.39 8.03 -21.14
C GLU A 104 12.79 8.41 -19.78
N MET A 105 12.29 7.42 -19.03
CA MET A 105 11.82 7.62 -17.66
C MET A 105 12.96 7.95 -16.69
N GLY A 106 14.21 7.67 -17.08
CA GLY A 106 15.42 7.88 -16.29
C GLY A 106 15.72 6.74 -15.33
N ALA A 107 15.32 5.51 -15.68
CA ALA A 107 15.66 4.30 -14.94
C ALA A 107 17.15 3.95 -15.11
N SER A 108 17.77 3.45 -14.04
CA SER A 108 19.03 2.71 -14.13
C SER A 108 18.73 1.25 -14.46
N THR A 109 19.56 0.62 -15.29
CA THR A 109 19.35 -0.79 -15.71
C THR A 109 20.54 -1.66 -15.34
N GLU A 110 20.27 -2.91 -14.97
CA GLU A 110 21.24 -3.96 -14.68
C GLU A 110 20.85 -5.25 -15.43
N ASP A 111 21.80 -5.84 -16.16
CA ASP A 111 21.61 -7.14 -16.81
C ASP A 111 21.90 -8.25 -15.78
N LEU A 112 20.89 -9.04 -15.44
CA LEU A 112 20.98 -10.15 -14.49
C LEU A 112 21.38 -11.48 -15.16
N GLY A 113 21.58 -11.47 -16.48
CA GLY A 113 21.84 -12.64 -17.29
C GLY A 113 20.56 -13.40 -17.69
N ASN A 114 20.72 -14.44 -18.51
CA ASN A 114 19.61 -15.26 -19.03
C ASN A 114 18.50 -14.46 -19.74
N GLY A 115 18.86 -13.31 -20.33
CA GLY A 115 17.92 -12.40 -20.98
C GLY A 115 17.05 -11.60 -20.02
N ILE A 116 17.38 -11.57 -18.72
CA ILE A 116 16.68 -10.76 -17.72
C ILE A 116 17.42 -9.45 -17.50
N THR A 117 16.69 -8.34 -17.61
CA THR A 117 17.17 -7.01 -17.22
C THR A 117 16.31 -6.47 -16.11
N GLU A 118 16.93 -6.03 -15.03
CA GLU A 118 16.28 -5.26 -13.98
C GLU A 118 16.45 -3.77 -14.26
N ALA A 119 15.40 -2.99 -14.07
CA ALA A 119 15.47 -1.55 -14.13
C ALA A 119 14.87 -0.92 -12.89
N PHE A 120 15.54 0.08 -12.35
CA PHE A 120 15.15 0.74 -11.12
C PHE A 120 14.94 2.23 -11.34
N MET A 121 13.83 2.73 -10.84
CA MET A 121 13.52 4.14 -10.79
C MET A 121 13.40 4.59 -9.34
N ASN A 122 14.42 5.33 -8.90
CA ASN A 122 14.37 6.11 -7.67
C ASN A 122 14.97 7.48 -7.97
N LYS A 123 14.15 8.36 -8.54
CA LYS A 123 14.60 9.72 -8.79
C LYS A 123 14.35 10.55 -7.54
N GLN A 124 15.43 10.71 -6.77
CA GLN A 124 15.80 11.84 -5.90
C GLN A 124 15.75 11.57 -4.39
N ASP A 125 16.72 12.17 -3.68
CA ASP A 125 16.79 12.40 -2.22
C ASP A 125 15.49 12.95 -1.58
N ARG A 126 14.49 13.32 -2.40
CA ARG A 126 13.16 13.78 -1.99
C ARG A 126 12.18 12.65 -1.62
N PHE A 127 12.38 11.44 -2.15
CA PHE A 127 11.46 10.31 -1.93
C PHE A 127 12.22 9.02 -1.57
N PRO A 128 13.00 8.98 -0.47
CA PRO A 128 13.80 7.81 -0.06
C PRO A 128 12.99 6.57 0.31
N HIS A 129 11.68 6.65 0.13
CA HIS A 129 10.67 5.71 0.57
C HIS A 129 9.68 5.40 -0.57
N SER A 130 9.98 5.79 -1.80
CA SER A 130 9.19 5.42 -2.98
C SER A 130 10.12 4.94 -4.06
N GLY A 131 9.73 3.90 -4.77
CA GLY A 131 10.57 3.30 -5.79
C GLY A 131 9.76 2.43 -6.73
N MET A 132 10.31 2.22 -7.92
CA MET A 132 9.77 1.29 -8.89
C MET A 132 10.88 0.42 -9.43
N GLU A 133 10.59 -0.88 -9.48
CA GLU A 133 11.41 -1.93 -10.03
C GLU A 133 10.68 -2.49 -11.23
N PHE A 134 11.38 -2.68 -12.33
CA PHE A 134 10.87 -3.27 -13.56
C PHE A 134 11.76 -4.45 -13.92
N TYR A 135 11.15 -5.50 -14.43
CA TYR A 135 11.83 -6.70 -14.91
C TYR A 135 11.48 -6.90 -16.36
N LEU A 136 12.50 -6.99 -17.21
CA LEU A 136 12.36 -7.31 -18.62
C LEU A 136 12.93 -8.69 -18.89
N LYS A 137 12.20 -9.49 -19.65
CA LYS A 137 12.64 -10.77 -20.22
C LYS A 137 12.75 -10.63 -21.72
N ASN A 138 13.95 -10.80 -22.25
CA ASN A 138 14.28 -10.61 -23.67
C ASN A 138 13.83 -9.23 -24.20
N GLY A 139 14.04 -8.17 -23.40
CA GLY A 139 13.72 -6.79 -23.77
C GLY A 139 12.24 -6.41 -23.67
N ARG A 140 11.38 -7.29 -23.16
CA ARG A 140 9.95 -7.00 -22.92
C ARG A 140 9.64 -7.08 -21.43
N LEU A 141 8.83 -6.16 -20.93
CA LEU A 141 8.40 -6.17 -19.53
C LEU A 141 7.70 -7.50 -19.17
N CYS A 142 8.17 -8.18 -18.12
CA CYS A 142 7.56 -9.38 -17.54
C CYS A 142 7.00 -9.12 -16.15
N GLY A 143 7.50 -8.10 -15.45
CA GLY A 143 6.85 -7.61 -14.26
C GLY A 143 7.36 -6.26 -13.78
N PHE A 144 6.64 -5.67 -12.83
CA PHE A 144 7.09 -4.51 -12.10
C PHE A 144 6.55 -4.51 -10.67
N TYR A 145 7.27 -3.84 -9.80
CA TYR A 145 6.85 -3.55 -8.43
C TYR A 145 7.00 -2.05 -8.17
N ALA A 146 5.94 -1.41 -7.73
CA ALA A 146 5.95 0.00 -7.40
C ALA A 146 5.45 0.19 -5.96
N HIS A 147 6.19 0.95 -5.16
CA HIS A 147 5.85 1.18 -3.76
C HIS A 147 5.97 2.65 -3.38
N HIS A 148 5.10 3.06 -2.45
CA HIS A 148 5.09 4.38 -1.87
C HIS A 148 4.92 4.31 -0.36
N TYR A 149 5.96 4.72 0.35
CA TYR A 149 5.97 4.85 1.79
C TYR A 149 6.15 6.34 2.10
N SER A 150 5.13 7.00 2.66
CA SER A 150 5.22 8.45 2.94
C SER A 150 4.71 8.78 4.32
N HIS A 151 5.65 9.07 5.22
CA HIS A 151 5.39 9.70 6.52
C HIS A 151 5.23 11.22 6.44
N LYS A 152 5.47 11.84 5.27
CA LYS A 152 5.63 13.30 5.13
C LYS A 152 4.80 13.96 4.02
N ARG A 153 3.70 13.34 3.57
CA ARG A 153 2.78 13.89 2.55
C ARG A 153 3.42 14.17 1.19
N ALA A 154 4.57 13.57 0.90
CA ALA A 154 5.18 13.68 -0.40
C ALA A 154 4.26 12.96 -1.41
N VAL A 155 3.80 13.66 -2.45
CA VAL A 155 2.92 13.11 -3.49
C VAL A 155 3.71 12.07 -4.27
N CYS A 156 3.18 10.85 -4.35
CA CYS A 156 3.79 9.80 -5.15
C CYS A 156 3.91 10.27 -6.63
N PRO A 157 5.04 10.04 -7.32
CA PRO A 157 5.20 10.53 -8.70
C PRO A 157 4.59 9.59 -9.76
N PHE A 158 4.13 8.39 -9.39
CA PHE A 158 3.61 7.40 -10.34
C PHE A 158 2.11 7.16 -10.16
N MET A 159 1.40 7.01 -11.29
CA MET A 159 -0.03 6.66 -11.33
C MET A 159 -0.27 5.48 -12.28
N LEU A 160 -1.34 4.73 -12.03
CA LEU A 160 -1.80 3.64 -12.89
C LEU A 160 -3.24 3.88 -13.35
N SER A 161 -3.59 3.41 -14.54
CA SER A 161 -4.97 3.35 -15.02
C SER A 161 -5.15 2.24 -16.06
N VAL A 162 -6.40 1.98 -16.42
CA VAL A 162 -6.76 1.34 -17.71
C VAL A 162 -7.37 2.40 -18.65
N PRO A 163 -7.49 2.14 -19.96
CA PRO A 163 -7.96 3.13 -20.92
C PRO A 163 -9.36 3.64 -20.57
N GLY A 164 -9.53 4.96 -20.60
CA GLY A 164 -10.81 5.62 -20.31
C GLY A 164 -11.16 5.73 -18.82
N ARG A 165 -10.28 5.32 -17.91
CA ARG A 165 -10.46 5.45 -16.46
C ARG A 165 -9.53 6.51 -15.85
N GLN A 166 -9.90 7.03 -14.69
CA GLN A 166 -9.09 8.01 -13.97
C GLN A 166 -7.81 7.34 -13.43
N PRO A 167 -6.62 7.97 -13.57
CA PRO A 167 -5.40 7.47 -12.94
C PRO A 167 -5.48 7.51 -11.43
N VAL A 168 -5.03 6.43 -10.79
CA VAL A 168 -4.92 6.35 -9.33
C VAL A 168 -3.50 6.67 -8.87
N LEU A 169 -3.42 7.34 -7.72
CA LEU A 169 -2.16 7.75 -7.11
C LEU A 169 -2.01 7.08 -5.74
N PHE A 170 -0.80 6.62 -5.43
CA PHE A 170 -0.49 6.07 -4.11
C PHE A 170 -0.40 7.14 -2.99
N PRO A 171 -0.82 6.79 -1.74
CA PRO A 171 -1.54 5.56 -1.39
C PRO A 171 -2.98 5.57 -1.93
N ILE A 172 -3.48 4.41 -2.36
CA ILE A 172 -4.75 4.30 -3.07
C ILE A 172 -5.81 3.72 -2.13
N ALA A 173 -6.94 4.42 -1.97
CA ALA A 173 -8.06 3.87 -1.23
C ALA A 173 -8.81 2.80 -2.06
N GLU A 174 -9.39 1.80 -1.38
CA GLU A 174 -10.09 0.69 -2.05
C GLU A 174 -11.21 1.16 -3.01
N ASP A 175 -11.95 2.21 -2.66
CA ASP A 175 -12.99 2.80 -3.50
C ASP A 175 -12.42 3.41 -4.79
N GLN A 176 -11.25 4.05 -4.71
CA GLN A 176 -10.54 4.58 -5.88
C GLN A 176 -10.02 3.46 -6.79
N LEU A 177 -9.52 2.35 -6.21
CA LEU A 177 -9.14 1.18 -7.01
C LEU A 177 -10.35 0.63 -7.77
N ARG A 178 -11.50 0.52 -7.10
CA ARG A 178 -12.73 0.01 -7.72
C ARG A 178 -13.23 0.90 -8.86
N GLU A 179 -13.18 2.21 -8.68
CA GLU A 179 -13.56 3.18 -9.72
C GLU A 179 -12.66 3.07 -10.97
N SER A 180 -11.36 2.90 -10.75
CA SER A 180 -10.35 2.90 -11.80
C SER A 180 -10.12 1.56 -12.48
N PHE A 181 -10.30 0.44 -11.78
CA PHE A 181 -10.00 -0.90 -12.30
C PHE A 181 -11.17 -1.89 -12.28
N GLY A 182 -12.32 -1.52 -11.69
CA GLY A 182 -13.47 -2.41 -11.55
C GLY A 182 -13.45 -3.20 -10.26
N GLU A 183 -14.19 -4.31 -10.18
CA GLU A 183 -14.20 -5.14 -8.97
C GLU A 183 -12.96 -6.05 -8.93
N PRO A 184 -12.29 -6.21 -7.77
CA PRO A 184 -11.18 -7.14 -7.65
C PRO A 184 -11.67 -8.59 -7.79
N GLU A 185 -10.84 -9.45 -8.37
CA GLU A 185 -11.07 -10.89 -8.43
C GLU A 185 -11.02 -11.53 -7.03
N SER A 186 -10.17 -10.98 -6.16
CA SER A 186 -10.11 -11.37 -4.74
C SER A 186 -9.51 -10.29 -3.86
N VAL A 187 -9.91 -10.29 -2.59
CA VAL A 187 -9.30 -9.47 -1.52
C VAL A 187 -8.97 -10.39 -0.35
N VAL A 188 -7.70 -10.44 0.06
CA VAL A 188 -7.22 -11.26 1.17
C VAL A 188 -6.62 -10.36 2.25
N GLY A 189 -7.16 -10.45 3.47
CA GLY A 189 -6.58 -9.80 4.65
C GLY A 189 -5.71 -10.79 5.44
N VAL A 190 -4.45 -10.43 5.69
CA VAL A 190 -3.49 -11.20 6.47
C VAL A 190 -3.20 -10.45 7.77
N PRO A 191 -3.43 -11.06 8.95
CA PRO A 191 -3.02 -10.46 10.22
C PRO A 191 -1.51 -10.20 10.21
N GLY A 192 -1.12 -8.95 10.37
CA GLY A 192 0.24 -8.54 10.69
C GLY A 192 0.57 -9.00 12.09
N LYS A 193 1.73 -9.64 12.23
CA LYS A 193 2.26 -10.09 13.52
C LYS A 193 2.68 -8.92 14.40
#